data_AF-A0A316LEG7-F1
#
_entry.id   AF-A0A316LEG7-F1
#
_cell.length_a   1.000
_cell.length_b   1.000
_cell.length_c   1.000
_cell.angle_alpha   90.00
_cell.angle_beta   90.00
_cell.angle_gamma   90.00
#
_symmetry.space_group_name_H-M   'P 1'
#
loop_
_entity.id
_entity.type
_entity.pdbx_description
1 polymer ?
#
loop_
_entity_poly.entity_id
_entity_poly.type
_entity_poly.pdbx_seq_one_letter_code
_entity_poly.pdbx_strand_id
1 'polypeptide(L)'
;MKRCIICALATVLLISCGQKDQKPLKNEVLILGTIHGGHLTDSVYNLQYLRKLVKEINPDFILAEIPPDRFQAAIEGYTRDDSISEPRVMRFPEYVDVIFPLTKEMDFEIIPTAGWTKPMADERSAKLYAISQDTSRTADWAAYTEANERSDSVYRATEKVNNPYFIHTDTYDSIQDISLQVYNRLFNVELGLGGWDNINIAHYWNIEKALEKHRYSGKRFLITYGAGHKSWFVRELRKRDDIKLIEMEPFLKAIEQE
;
A
#
# COMPACT_ATOMS: atom_id res chain seq x y z
N MET A 1 55.00 -63.86 -24.13
CA MET A 1 54.84 -63.76 -22.65
C MET A 1 54.41 -62.35 -22.30
N LYS A 2 53.41 -62.23 -21.42
CA LYS A 2 52.48 -61.11 -21.24
C LYS A 2 53.13 -59.88 -20.56
N ARG A 3 52.83 -58.68 -21.06
CA ARG A 3 53.08 -57.41 -20.37
C ARG A 3 51.85 -57.06 -19.51
N CYS A 4 52.04 -56.90 -18.21
CA CYS A 4 51.02 -56.40 -17.28
C CYS A 4 50.96 -54.87 -17.38
N ILE A 5 49.79 -54.34 -17.74
CA ILE A 5 49.43 -52.92 -17.62
C ILE A 5 48.68 -52.78 -16.29
N ILE A 6 49.21 -51.97 -15.39
CA ILE A 6 48.57 -51.59 -14.13
C ILE A 6 47.71 -50.35 -14.42
N CYS A 7 46.39 -50.50 -14.39
CA CYS A 7 45.46 -49.37 -14.35
C CYS A 7 45.33 -48.88 -12.92
N ALA A 8 45.80 -47.66 -12.65
CA ALA A 8 45.52 -46.94 -11.41
C ALA A 8 44.10 -46.38 -11.47
N LEU A 9 43.18 -46.92 -10.67
CA LEU A 9 41.85 -46.37 -10.45
C LEU A 9 41.99 -45.16 -9.51
N ALA A 10 41.76 -43.95 -10.02
CA ALA A 10 41.65 -42.75 -9.22
C ALA A 10 40.21 -42.64 -8.68
N THR A 11 40.03 -42.91 -7.40
CA THR A 11 38.76 -42.76 -6.69
C THR A 11 38.52 -41.27 -6.39
N VAL A 12 37.68 -40.61 -7.20
CA VAL A 12 37.20 -39.25 -6.93
C VAL A 12 36.13 -39.34 -5.85
N LEU A 13 36.48 -38.95 -4.62
CA LEU A 13 35.54 -38.75 -3.52
C LEU A 13 34.71 -37.49 -3.81
N LEU A 14 33.47 -37.68 -4.27
CA LEU A 14 32.45 -36.63 -4.35
C LEU A 14 32.04 -36.26 -2.93
N ILE A 15 32.63 -35.19 -2.40
CA ILE A 15 32.13 -34.50 -1.21
C ILE A 15 30.84 -33.81 -1.62
N SER A 16 29.71 -34.49 -1.42
CA SER A 16 28.39 -33.86 -1.44
C SER A 16 28.32 -32.91 -0.25
N CYS A 17 28.66 -31.63 -0.49
CA CYS A 17 28.28 -30.56 0.40
C CYS A 17 26.75 -30.59 0.48
N GLY A 18 26.22 -31.08 1.59
CA GLY A 18 24.82 -30.92 1.93
C GLY A 18 24.52 -29.43 2.02
N GLN A 19 23.99 -28.84 0.93
CA GLN A 19 23.26 -27.60 1.01
C GLN A 19 22.10 -27.88 1.96
N LYS A 20 22.22 -27.42 3.21
CA LYS A 20 21.02 -27.25 4.04
C LYS A 20 20.10 -26.35 3.22
N ASP A 21 18.95 -26.88 2.83
CA ASP A 21 17.85 -26.11 2.24
C ASP A 21 17.49 -25.00 3.22
N GLN A 22 18.15 -23.84 3.10
CA GLN A 22 17.72 -22.63 3.79
C GLN A 22 16.37 -22.30 3.20
N LYS A 23 15.32 -22.44 4.00
CA LYS A 23 13.97 -22.04 3.59
C LYS A 23 14.04 -20.60 3.07
N PRO A 24 13.46 -20.32 1.90
CA PRO A 24 13.50 -18.99 1.33
C PRO A 24 12.90 -17.99 2.32
N LEU A 25 13.59 -16.86 2.52
CA LEU A 25 13.21 -15.86 3.50
C LEU A 25 12.02 -15.06 2.98
N LYS A 26 10.84 -15.28 3.57
CA LYS A 26 9.65 -14.51 3.20
C LYS A 26 9.86 -13.03 3.51
N ASN A 27 9.34 -12.17 2.64
CA ASN A 27 9.32 -10.73 2.91
C ASN A 27 8.33 -10.42 4.03
N GLU A 28 8.61 -9.41 4.84
CA GLU A 28 7.66 -8.84 5.79
C GLU A 28 6.88 -7.73 5.08
N VAL A 29 5.55 -7.73 5.18
CA VAL A 29 4.71 -6.72 4.53
C VAL A 29 3.76 -6.12 5.55
N LEU A 30 3.83 -4.80 5.71
CA LEU A 30 2.93 -3.99 6.53
C LEU A 30 2.08 -3.11 5.61
N ILE A 31 0.87 -2.78 6.06
CA ILE A 31 -0.01 -1.81 5.40
C ILE A 31 -0.33 -0.70 6.38
N LEU A 32 0.13 0.51 6.07
CA LEU A 32 -0.13 1.73 6.81
C LEU A 32 -1.29 2.48 6.14
N GLY A 33 -2.43 2.51 6.83
CA GLY A 33 -3.58 3.30 6.44
C GLY A 33 -3.37 4.77 6.81
N THR A 34 -3.33 5.64 5.82
CA THR A 34 -3.19 7.10 5.99
C THR A 34 -4.55 7.78 5.97
N ILE A 35 -4.64 8.96 6.60
CA ILE A 35 -5.81 9.85 6.57
C ILE A 35 -5.59 11.07 5.66
N HIS A 36 -4.58 11.02 4.81
CA HIS A 36 -4.20 12.07 3.86
C HIS A 36 -4.09 13.46 4.53
N GLY A 37 -4.79 14.47 4.00
CA GLY A 37 -4.86 15.81 4.58
C GLY A 37 -5.33 15.86 6.04
N GLY A 38 -5.99 14.81 6.53
CA GLY A 38 -6.34 14.67 7.95
C GLY A 38 -5.12 14.69 8.88
N HIS A 39 -3.94 14.26 8.41
CA HIS A 39 -2.70 14.31 9.21
C HIS A 39 -2.25 15.75 9.55
N LEU A 40 -2.73 16.76 8.82
CA LEU A 40 -2.42 18.17 9.07
C LEU A 40 -3.23 18.76 10.22
N THR A 41 -4.36 18.15 10.55
CA THR A 41 -5.33 18.70 11.53
C THR A 41 -5.58 17.77 12.71
N ASP A 42 -5.32 16.47 12.57
CA ASP A 42 -5.49 15.54 13.67
C ASP A 42 -4.46 15.79 14.79
N SER A 43 -4.92 15.78 16.04
CA SER A 43 -4.03 16.03 17.18
C SER A 43 -3.14 14.85 17.54
N VAL A 44 -3.53 13.63 17.18
CA VAL A 44 -2.84 12.38 17.57
C VAL A 44 -2.15 11.78 16.37
N TYR A 45 -2.90 11.41 15.33
CA TYR A 45 -2.38 10.75 14.14
C TYR A 45 -1.88 11.78 13.12
N ASN A 46 -0.94 12.63 13.55
CA ASN A 46 -0.37 13.71 12.74
C ASN A 46 0.92 13.28 12.00
N LEU A 47 1.55 14.21 11.30
CA LEU A 47 2.78 13.97 10.55
C LEU A 47 3.97 13.54 11.43
N GLN A 48 4.07 14.07 12.66
CA GLN A 48 5.12 13.64 13.60
C GLN A 48 4.92 12.19 14.04
N TYR A 49 3.67 11.80 14.29
CA TYR A 49 3.31 10.41 14.61
C TYR A 49 3.70 9.48 13.46
N LEU A 50 3.33 9.82 12.22
CA LEU A 50 3.73 9.05 11.03
C LEU A 50 5.25 8.93 10.92
N ARG A 51 5.98 10.02 11.15
CA ARG A 51 7.44 10.02 11.07
C ARG A 51 8.08 9.08 12.09
N LYS A 52 7.61 9.09 13.35
CA LYS A 52 8.05 8.13 14.37
C LYS A 52 7.72 6.70 13.93
N LEU A 53 6.50 6.47 13.46
CA LEU A 53 6.03 5.15 13.06
C LEU A 53 6.85 4.56 11.90
N VAL A 54 7.13 5.34 10.85
CA VAL A 54 7.93 4.86 9.71
C VAL A 54 9.36 4.53 10.15
N LYS A 55 9.95 5.33 11.05
CA LYS A 55 11.27 5.05 11.64
C LYS A 55 11.28 3.74 12.43
N GLU A 56 10.27 3.53 13.27
CA GLU A 56 10.13 2.30 14.07
C GLU A 56 9.89 1.07 13.18
N ILE A 57 9.11 1.21 12.11
CA ILE A 57 8.92 0.14 11.13
C ILE A 57 10.22 -0.19 10.41
N ASN A 58 11.10 0.79 10.16
CA ASN A 58 12.37 0.62 9.47
C ASN A 58 12.27 -0.23 8.18
N PRO A 59 11.47 0.20 7.18
CA PRO A 59 11.28 -0.57 5.97
C PRO A 59 12.52 -0.53 5.04
N ASP A 60 12.70 -1.56 4.22
CA ASP A 60 13.62 -1.52 3.08
C ASP A 60 12.97 -0.85 1.86
N PHE A 61 11.65 -1.02 1.71
CA PHE A 61 10.87 -0.49 0.60
C PHE A 61 9.57 0.15 1.09
N ILE A 62 9.22 1.29 0.51
CA ILE A 62 7.92 1.94 0.71
C ILE A 62 7.14 1.92 -0.60
N LEU A 63 6.05 1.15 -0.63
CA LEU A 63 5.14 1.10 -1.77
C LEU A 63 4.12 2.22 -1.61
N ALA A 64 4.34 3.33 -2.32
CA ALA A 64 3.62 4.58 -2.11
C ALA A 64 2.41 4.73 -3.05
N GLU A 65 1.35 5.38 -2.55
CA GLU A 65 0.20 5.87 -3.34
C GLU A 65 0.59 7.09 -4.21
N ILE A 66 1.65 6.93 -5.01
CA ILE A 66 2.11 7.89 -6.00
C ILE A 66 1.98 7.23 -7.37
N PRO A 67 1.36 7.89 -8.37
CA PRO A 67 1.34 7.36 -9.72
C PRO A 67 2.75 7.26 -10.32
N PRO A 68 3.11 6.15 -10.97
CA PRO A 68 4.44 5.99 -11.57
C PRO A 68 4.82 7.10 -12.56
N ASP A 69 3.86 7.64 -13.32
CA ASP A 69 4.08 8.72 -14.29
C ASP A 69 4.37 10.08 -13.63
N ARG A 70 4.14 10.22 -12.32
CA ARG A 70 4.38 11.44 -11.53
C ARG A 70 5.64 11.36 -10.70
N PHE A 71 6.08 10.16 -10.35
CA PHE A 71 7.15 9.94 -9.40
C PHE A 71 8.48 10.57 -9.83
N GLN A 72 8.86 10.44 -11.11
CA GLN A 72 10.12 10.99 -11.60
C GLN A 72 10.19 12.51 -11.41
N ALA A 73 9.12 13.23 -11.78
CA ALA A 73 9.06 14.68 -11.59
C ALA A 73 9.08 15.07 -10.10
N ALA A 74 8.43 14.28 -9.24
CA ALA A 74 8.42 14.49 -7.80
C ALA A 74 9.83 14.32 -7.19
N ILE A 75 10.54 13.23 -7.50
CA ILE A 75 11.88 12.97 -6.94
C ILE A 75 12.92 13.94 -7.49
N GLU A 76 12.86 14.32 -8.77
CA GLU A 76 13.74 15.33 -9.36
C GLU A 76 13.53 16.71 -8.72
N GLY A 77 12.26 17.09 -8.51
CA GLY A 77 11.90 18.32 -7.80
C GLY A 77 12.44 18.32 -6.38
N TYR A 78 12.19 17.24 -5.63
CA TYR A 78 12.67 17.11 -4.25
C TYR A 78 14.19 17.17 -4.16
N THR A 79 14.89 16.46 -5.04
CA THR A 79 16.36 16.44 -5.07
C THR A 79 16.94 17.82 -5.35
N ARG A 80 16.28 18.62 -6.21
CA ARG A 80 16.73 19.95 -6.59
C ARG A 80 16.40 21.01 -5.54
N ASP A 81 15.18 20.98 -5.01
CA ASP A 81 14.58 22.11 -4.28
C ASP A 81 14.28 21.80 -2.81
N ASP A 82 14.58 20.59 -2.33
CA ASP A 82 14.18 20.07 -1.01
C ASP A 82 12.68 20.20 -0.72
N SER A 83 11.88 20.21 -1.77
CA SER A 83 10.43 20.36 -1.70
C SER A 83 9.75 19.67 -2.88
N ILE A 84 8.52 19.21 -2.68
CA ILE A 84 7.72 18.60 -3.73
C ILE A 84 6.85 19.68 -4.37
N SER A 85 7.04 19.91 -5.66
CA SER A 85 6.19 20.80 -6.47
C SER A 85 5.27 20.04 -7.43
N GLU A 86 5.33 18.71 -7.48
CA GLU A 86 4.50 17.89 -8.36
C GLU A 86 3.03 17.95 -7.86
N PRO A 87 2.07 18.48 -8.66
CA PRO A 87 0.73 18.79 -8.19
C PRO A 87 -0.09 17.64 -7.60
N ARG A 88 0.14 16.39 -8.03
CA ARG A 88 -0.59 15.24 -7.51
C ARG A 88 0.00 14.77 -6.19
N VAL A 89 1.32 14.72 -6.06
CA VAL A 89 2.03 14.30 -4.84
C VAL A 89 1.88 15.35 -3.74
N MET A 90 1.86 16.64 -4.07
CA MET A 90 1.63 17.74 -3.11
C MET A 90 0.34 17.61 -2.29
N ARG A 91 -0.63 16.80 -2.74
CA ARG A 91 -1.91 16.59 -2.03
C ARG A 91 -1.80 15.62 -0.86
N PHE A 92 -0.67 14.94 -0.73
CA PHE A 92 -0.45 13.88 0.25
C PHE A 92 0.66 14.31 1.22
N PRO A 93 0.30 14.94 2.34
CA PRO A 93 1.29 15.43 3.30
C PRO A 93 2.13 14.28 3.90
N GLU A 94 1.61 13.06 3.95
CA GLU A 94 2.39 11.87 4.32
C GLU A 94 3.63 11.67 3.41
N TYR A 95 3.55 12.02 2.13
CA TYR A 95 4.70 11.92 1.23
C TYR A 95 5.58 13.15 1.33
N VAL A 96 4.98 14.34 1.22
CA VAL A 96 5.69 15.62 1.17
C VAL A 96 6.49 15.88 2.43
N ASP A 97 5.88 15.66 3.60
CA ASP A 97 6.42 16.11 4.88
C ASP A 97 7.02 14.98 5.72
N VAL A 98 6.83 13.71 5.31
CA VAL A 98 7.33 12.54 6.05
C VAL A 98 8.19 11.64 5.18
N ILE A 99 7.63 10.97 4.17
CA ILE A 99 8.35 9.93 3.43
C ILE A 99 9.53 10.48 2.63
N PHE A 100 9.35 11.53 1.82
CA PHE A 100 10.47 12.13 1.06
C PHE A 100 11.57 12.66 2.00
N PRO A 101 11.27 13.45 3.05
CA PRO A 101 12.27 13.86 4.04
C PRO A 101 13.02 12.70 4.70
N LEU A 102 12.34 11.60 5.02
CA LEU A 102 12.98 10.44 5.66
C LEU A 102 14.01 9.74 4.75
N THR A 103 13.98 9.92 3.43
CA THR A 103 15.02 9.39 2.53
C THR A 103 16.42 9.96 2.81
N LYS A 104 16.51 11.08 3.53
CA LYS A 104 17.79 11.67 3.97
C LYS A 104 18.35 11.03 5.24
N GLU A 105 17.53 10.28 5.96
CA GLU A 105 17.84 9.73 7.28
C GLU A 105 17.84 8.20 7.31
N MET A 106 17.18 7.57 6.35
CA MET A 106 16.94 6.14 6.30
C MET A 106 17.24 5.60 4.90
N ASP A 107 17.70 4.36 4.83
CA ASP A 107 18.04 3.67 3.58
C ASP A 107 16.87 2.80 3.12
N PHE A 108 15.87 3.43 2.49
CA PHE A 108 14.76 2.75 1.84
C PHE A 108 14.52 3.25 0.41
N GLU A 109 13.99 2.39 -0.44
CA GLU A 109 13.54 2.76 -1.78
C GLU A 109 12.03 3.05 -1.79
N ILE A 110 11.63 4.20 -2.36
CA ILE A 110 10.23 4.51 -2.64
C ILE A 110 9.87 3.91 -3.99
N ILE A 111 8.84 3.05 -4.02
CA ILE A 111 8.29 2.47 -5.24
C ILE A 111 6.89 3.04 -5.46
N PRO A 112 6.65 3.82 -6.54
CA PRO A 112 5.33 4.36 -6.84
C PRO A 112 4.40 3.24 -7.32
N THR A 113 3.24 3.08 -6.68
CA THR A 113 2.32 1.98 -6.98
C THR A 113 0.90 2.43 -7.32
N ALA A 114 0.58 3.73 -7.29
CA ALA A 114 -0.79 4.15 -7.55
C ALA A 114 -1.19 3.89 -9.03
N GLY A 115 -2.31 3.19 -9.26
CA GLY A 115 -2.85 2.94 -10.60
C GLY A 115 -3.55 4.17 -11.22
N TRP A 116 -3.69 5.25 -10.46
CA TRP A 116 -4.35 6.47 -10.95
C TRP A 116 -3.56 7.14 -12.06
N THR A 117 -4.26 7.52 -13.12
CA THR A 117 -3.77 8.52 -14.08
C THR A 117 -4.70 9.71 -14.09
N LYS A 118 -4.21 10.87 -14.57
CA LYS A 118 -5.06 12.06 -14.69
C LYS A 118 -6.30 11.80 -15.56
N PRO A 119 -6.20 11.19 -16.76
CA PRO A 119 -7.38 10.91 -17.58
C PRO A 119 -8.42 10.04 -16.86
N MET A 120 -7.99 9.01 -16.12
CA MET A 120 -8.90 8.16 -15.34
C MET A 120 -9.64 8.95 -14.26
N ALA A 121 -8.92 9.82 -13.54
CA ALA A 121 -9.52 10.66 -12.50
C ALA A 121 -10.52 11.68 -13.08
N ASP A 122 -10.19 12.31 -14.20
CA ASP A 122 -11.07 13.25 -14.90
C ASP A 122 -12.33 12.52 -15.41
N GLU A 123 -12.18 11.37 -16.06
CA GLU A 123 -13.29 10.57 -16.61
C GLU A 123 -14.22 10.09 -15.49
N ARG A 124 -13.67 9.53 -14.41
CA ARG A 124 -14.43 9.12 -13.23
C ARG A 124 -15.26 10.28 -12.68
N SER A 125 -14.64 11.45 -12.53
CA SER A 125 -15.30 12.62 -11.95
C SER A 125 -16.44 13.11 -12.84
N ALA A 126 -16.22 13.16 -14.17
CA ALA A 126 -17.24 13.54 -15.13
C ALA A 126 -18.43 12.55 -15.13
N LYS A 127 -18.16 11.24 -15.07
CA LYS A 127 -19.20 10.21 -15.01
C LYS A 127 -20.01 10.28 -13.71
N LEU A 128 -19.35 10.39 -12.55
CA LEU A 128 -20.04 10.56 -11.28
C LEU A 128 -20.91 11.82 -11.25
N TYR A 129 -20.39 12.92 -11.81
CA TYR A 129 -21.18 14.14 -11.96
C TYR A 129 -22.42 13.90 -12.84
N ALA A 130 -22.26 13.26 -14.00
CA ALA A 130 -23.40 12.93 -14.87
C ALA A 130 -24.43 12.04 -14.17
N ILE A 131 -24.00 10.99 -13.47
CA ILE A 131 -24.87 10.11 -12.69
C ILE A 131 -25.64 10.90 -11.62
N SER A 132 -24.99 11.84 -10.93
CA SER A 132 -25.63 12.65 -9.89
C SER A 132 -26.73 13.57 -10.42
N GLN A 133 -26.71 13.90 -11.72
CA GLN A 133 -27.69 14.76 -12.37
C GLN A 133 -28.76 13.97 -13.15
N ASP A 134 -28.60 12.65 -13.30
CA ASP A 134 -29.52 11.81 -14.06
C ASP A 134 -30.74 11.41 -13.21
N THR A 135 -31.89 11.99 -13.53
CA THR A 135 -33.16 11.71 -12.84
C THR A 135 -33.54 10.23 -12.86
N SER A 136 -33.14 9.45 -13.88
CA SER A 136 -33.38 8.00 -13.95
C SER A 136 -32.52 7.21 -12.96
N ARG A 137 -31.44 7.81 -12.45
CA ARG A 137 -30.50 7.23 -11.47
C ARG A 137 -30.69 7.77 -10.06
N THR A 138 -31.79 8.48 -9.79
CA THR A 138 -32.05 9.10 -8.47
C THR A 138 -32.00 8.07 -7.33
N ALA A 139 -32.53 6.86 -7.54
CA ALA A 139 -32.51 5.81 -6.53
C ALA A 139 -31.10 5.28 -6.25
N ASP A 140 -30.28 5.11 -7.28
CA ASP A 140 -28.88 4.69 -7.14
C ASP A 140 -28.06 5.74 -6.40
N TRP A 141 -28.23 7.00 -6.78
CA TRP A 141 -27.53 8.11 -6.13
C TRP A 141 -27.94 8.24 -4.66
N ALA A 142 -29.23 8.14 -4.35
CA ALA A 142 -29.73 8.14 -2.97
C ALA A 142 -29.15 6.97 -2.16
N ALA A 143 -29.11 5.76 -2.71
CA ALA A 143 -28.53 4.60 -2.04
C ALA A 143 -27.02 4.77 -1.77
N TYR A 144 -26.28 5.35 -2.72
CA TYR A 144 -24.88 5.69 -2.53
C TYR A 144 -24.69 6.73 -1.41
N THR A 145 -25.47 7.82 -1.42
CA THR A 145 -25.39 8.86 -0.38
C THR A 145 -25.74 8.30 1.00
N GLU A 146 -26.83 7.54 1.13
CA GLU A 146 -27.24 6.91 2.39
C GLU A 146 -26.16 5.96 2.93
N ALA A 147 -25.50 5.19 2.06
CA ALA A 147 -24.42 4.29 2.46
C ALA A 147 -23.19 5.05 2.99
N ASN A 148 -22.85 6.20 2.40
CA ASN A 148 -21.79 7.07 2.92
C ASN A 148 -22.17 7.65 4.28
N GLU A 149 -23.38 8.23 4.40
CA GLU A 149 -23.87 8.79 5.66
C GLU A 149 -23.90 7.75 6.78
N ARG A 150 -24.28 6.51 6.45
CA ARG A 150 -24.26 5.39 7.38
C ARG A 150 -22.84 5.03 7.81
N SER A 151 -21.91 4.88 6.86
CA SER A 151 -20.50 4.59 7.18
C SER A 151 -19.92 5.68 8.09
N ASP A 152 -20.13 6.94 7.74
CA ASP A 152 -19.69 8.10 8.52
C ASP A 152 -20.33 8.14 9.92
N SER A 153 -21.62 7.81 10.01
CA SER A 153 -22.34 7.75 11.29
C SER A 153 -21.76 6.67 12.20
N VAL A 154 -21.50 5.48 11.67
CA VAL A 154 -20.89 4.39 12.42
C VAL A 154 -19.46 4.75 12.83
N TYR A 155 -18.68 5.39 11.96
CA TYR A 155 -17.36 5.92 12.31
C TYR A 155 -17.44 6.91 13.48
N ARG A 156 -18.29 7.92 13.41
CA ARG A 156 -18.47 8.90 14.49
C ARG A 156 -18.86 8.24 15.81
N ALA A 157 -19.75 7.25 15.77
CA ALA A 157 -20.17 6.50 16.96
C ALA A 157 -19.04 5.69 17.62
N THR A 158 -17.92 5.44 16.92
CA THR A 158 -16.75 4.80 17.53
C THR A 158 -15.90 5.74 18.38
N GLU A 159 -16.03 7.06 18.18
CA GLU A 159 -15.16 8.11 18.76
C GLU A 159 -13.66 7.89 18.47
N LYS A 160 -13.33 7.07 17.46
CA LYS A 160 -11.98 6.58 17.15
C LYS A 160 -11.57 6.78 15.70
N VAL A 161 -12.31 7.58 14.92
CA VAL A 161 -12.17 7.69 13.45
C VAL A 161 -10.72 7.82 12.98
N ASN A 162 -9.94 8.67 13.65
CA ASN A 162 -8.53 8.91 13.32
C ASN A 162 -7.54 8.20 14.27
N ASN A 163 -8.04 7.39 15.21
CA ASN A 163 -7.17 6.65 16.13
C ASN A 163 -6.36 5.61 15.32
N PRO A 164 -5.01 5.67 15.35
CA PRO A 164 -4.18 4.78 14.55
C PRO A 164 -4.37 3.31 14.91
N TYR A 165 -4.67 2.98 16.18
CA TYR A 165 -5.00 1.60 16.57
C TYR A 165 -6.30 1.13 15.94
N PHE A 166 -7.28 2.01 15.78
CA PHE A 166 -8.57 1.67 15.21
C PHE A 166 -8.51 1.54 13.69
N ILE A 167 -7.87 2.49 13.01
CA ILE A 167 -7.68 2.51 11.55
C ILE A 167 -7.13 1.17 11.04
N HIS A 168 -6.24 0.54 11.80
CA HIS A 168 -5.58 -0.71 11.39
C HIS A 168 -6.37 -1.98 11.75
N THR A 169 -7.62 -1.90 12.19
CA THR A 169 -8.47 -3.06 12.53
C THR A 169 -9.34 -3.56 11.37
N ASP A 170 -9.83 -4.79 11.48
CA ASP A 170 -10.90 -5.33 10.62
C ASP A 170 -12.25 -4.61 10.85
N THR A 171 -12.47 -4.02 12.02
CA THR A 171 -13.67 -3.24 12.32
C THR A 171 -13.72 -1.96 11.51
N TYR A 172 -12.61 -1.23 11.42
CA TYR A 172 -12.50 -0.05 10.55
C TYR A 172 -12.80 -0.44 9.09
N ASP A 173 -12.15 -1.49 8.60
CA ASP A 173 -12.35 -2.02 7.25
C ASP A 173 -13.82 -2.37 6.97
N SER A 174 -14.49 -3.00 7.92
CA SER A 174 -15.91 -3.37 7.80
C SER A 174 -16.84 -2.16 7.75
N ILE A 175 -16.52 -1.07 8.45
CA ILE A 175 -17.30 0.17 8.41
C ILE A 175 -17.10 0.85 7.06
N GLN A 176 -15.87 0.89 6.55
CA GLN A 176 -15.58 1.44 5.23
C GLN A 176 -16.32 0.68 4.12
N ASP A 177 -16.37 -0.64 4.22
CA ASP A 177 -17.00 -1.51 3.21
C ASP A 177 -18.51 -1.22 3.06
N ILE A 178 -19.19 -0.61 4.06
CA ILE A 178 -20.60 -0.20 3.95
C ILE A 178 -20.80 0.72 2.74
N SER A 179 -19.99 1.77 2.60
CA SER A 179 -20.11 2.73 1.50
C SER A 179 -19.45 2.20 0.23
N LEU A 180 -18.28 1.59 0.35
CA LEU A 180 -17.49 1.12 -0.80
C LEU A 180 -18.18 0.00 -1.57
N GLN A 181 -18.85 -0.95 -0.91
CA GLN A 181 -19.55 -2.03 -1.59
C GLN A 181 -20.77 -1.52 -2.37
N VAL A 182 -21.48 -0.53 -1.84
CA VAL A 182 -22.60 0.12 -2.55
C VAL A 182 -22.08 0.89 -3.76
N TYR A 183 -21.04 1.71 -3.58
CA TYR A 183 -20.38 2.42 -4.68
C TYR A 183 -19.90 1.47 -5.78
N ASN A 184 -19.22 0.39 -5.38
CA ASN A 184 -18.65 -0.59 -6.30
C ASN A 184 -19.76 -1.29 -7.10
N ARG A 185 -20.80 -1.78 -6.41
CA ARG A 185 -21.95 -2.46 -7.05
C ARG A 185 -22.69 -1.55 -8.03
N LEU A 186 -22.89 -0.28 -7.67
CA LEU A 186 -23.68 0.64 -8.49
C LEU A 186 -22.90 1.22 -9.66
N PHE A 187 -21.61 1.50 -9.49
CA PHE A 187 -20.88 2.36 -10.41
C PHE A 187 -19.60 1.75 -11.00
N ASN A 188 -19.01 0.68 -10.44
CA ASN A 188 -17.68 0.21 -10.86
C ASN A 188 -17.57 -0.07 -12.37
N VAL A 189 -18.56 -0.77 -12.94
CA VAL A 189 -18.59 -1.12 -14.37
C VAL A 189 -18.66 0.14 -15.24
N GLU A 190 -19.57 1.06 -14.91
CA GLU A 190 -19.78 2.29 -15.67
C GLU A 190 -18.57 3.23 -15.59
N LEU A 191 -17.91 3.28 -14.44
CA LEU A 191 -16.72 4.10 -14.21
C LEU A 191 -15.45 3.55 -14.86
N GLY A 192 -15.49 2.34 -15.43
CA GLY A 192 -14.34 1.73 -16.10
C GLY A 192 -13.13 1.67 -15.17
N LEU A 193 -11.94 2.06 -15.65
CA LEU A 193 -10.70 2.00 -14.86
C LEU A 193 -10.73 2.82 -13.57
N GLY A 194 -11.61 3.83 -13.46
CA GLY A 194 -11.81 4.61 -12.24
C GLY A 194 -12.81 4.03 -11.24
N GLY A 195 -13.43 2.89 -11.55
CA GLY A 195 -14.29 2.15 -10.62
C GLY A 195 -13.49 1.59 -9.44
N TRP A 196 -14.17 1.32 -8.31
CA TRP A 196 -13.51 0.93 -7.06
C TRP A 196 -12.69 -0.37 -7.15
N ASP A 197 -13.26 -1.47 -7.61
CA ASP A 197 -12.47 -2.69 -7.80
C ASP A 197 -11.42 -2.51 -8.89
N ASN A 198 -11.78 -1.83 -9.98
CA ASN A 198 -10.89 -1.68 -11.13
C ASN A 198 -9.62 -0.89 -10.78
N ILE A 199 -9.75 0.19 -10.00
CA ILE A 199 -8.58 0.96 -9.55
C ILE A 199 -7.75 0.17 -8.53
N ASN A 200 -8.38 -0.57 -7.63
CA ASN A 200 -7.66 -1.39 -6.66
C ASN A 200 -6.89 -2.55 -7.32
N ILE A 201 -7.43 -3.14 -8.39
CA ILE A 201 -6.69 -4.08 -9.25
C ILE A 201 -5.45 -3.40 -9.84
N ALA A 202 -5.56 -2.17 -10.33
CA ALA A 202 -4.43 -1.44 -10.90
C ALA A 202 -3.38 -1.08 -9.84
N HIS A 203 -3.80 -0.62 -8.65
CA HIS A 203 -2.92 -0.41 -7.49
C HIS A 203 -2.15 -1.68 -7.15
N TYR A 204 -2.89 -2.78 -6.96
CA TYR A 204 -2.33 -4.04 -6.54
C TYR A 204 -1.44 -4.68 -7.58
N TRP A 205 -1.70 -4.49 -8.89
CA TRP A 205 -0.77 -4.94 -9.92
C TRP A 205 0.62 -4.31 -9.67
N ASN A 206 0.71 -3.00 -9.43
CA ASN A 206 2.01 -2.37 -9.18
C ASN A 206 2.66 -2.86 -7.87
N ILE A 207 1.87 -3.10 -6.83
CA ILE A 207 2.34 -3.72 -5.57
C ILE A 207 2.89 -5.12 -5.82
N GLU A 208 2.14 -5.95 -6.55
CA GLU A 208 2.51 -7.31 -6.91
C GLU A 208 3.79 -7.35 -7.74
N LYS A 209 3.94 -6.46 -8.73
CA LYS A 209 5.18 -6.30 -9.50
C LYS A 209 6.38 -6.01 -8.60
N ALA A 210 6.21 -5.12 -7.62
CA ALA A 210 7.27 -4.78 -6.67
C ALA A 210 7.63 -5.98 -5.79
N LEU A 211 6.62 -6.66 -5.22
CA LEU A 211 6.84 -7.84 -4.39
C LEU A 211 7.47 -8.99 -5.18
N GLU A 212 7.07 -9.22 -6.42
CA GLU A 212 7.64 -10.27 -7.28
C GLU A 212 9.10 -10.00 -7.63
N LYS A 213 9.47 -8.74 -7.93
CA LYS A 213 10.87 -8.33 -8.17
C LYS A 213 11.78 -8.67 -6.98
N HIS A 214 11.22 -8.68 -5.78
CA HIS A 214 11.94 -8.92 -4.52
C HIS A 214 11.48 -10.21 -3.83
N ARG A 215 10.93 -11.16 -4.57
CA ARG A 215 10.37 -12.39 -4.02
C ARG A 215 11.40 -13.16 -3.20
N TYR A 216 11.00 -13.59 -2.00
CA TYR A 216 11.84 -14.36 -1.08
C TYR A 216 13.20 -13.72 -0.70
N SER A 217 13.25 -12.39 -0.62
CA SER A 217 14.49 -11.66 -0.31
C SER A 217 14.67 -11.32 1.18
N GLY A 218 13.71 -11.67 2.04
CA GLY A 218 13.74 -11.37 3.47
C GLY A 218 13.65 -9.87 3.78
N LYS A 219 13.04 -9.09 2.87
CA LYS A 219 12.95 -7.63 2.95
C LYS A 219 11.66 -7.17 3.61
N ARG A 220 11.67 -5.99 4.23
CA ARG A 220 10.50 -5.36 4.84
C ARG A 220 9.90 -4.31 3.92
N PHE A 221 8.64 -4.51 3.54
CA PHE A 221 7.84 -3.61 2.73
C PHE A 221 6.81 -2.90 3.61
N LEU A 222 6.71 -1.59 3.43
CA LEU A 222 5.64 -0.77 3.98
C LEU A 222 4.76 -0.25 2.83
N ILE A 223 3.52 -0.71 2.76
CA ILE A 223 2.52 -0.18 1.82
C ILE A 223 1.87 1.03 2.47
N THR A 224 1.96 2.20 1.85
CA THR A 224 1.38 3.46 2.36
C THR A 224 0.28 3.93 1.42
N TYR A 225 -0.96 3.91 1.91
CA TYR A 225 -2.16 4.24 1.13
C TYR A 225 -3.24 4.81 2.04
N GLY A 226 -4.19 5.55 1.46
CA GLY A 226 -5.41 5.92 2.15
C GLY A 226 -6.08 4.71 2.81
N ALA A 227 -6.48 4.84 4.07
CA ALA A 227 -6.94 3.72 4.90
C ALA A 227 -8.09 2.92 4.27
N GLY A 228 -8.92 3.54 3.42
CA GLY A 228 -10.00 2.86 2.71
C GLY A 228 -9.57 1.76 1.74
N HIS A 229 -8.30 1.71 1.33
CA HIS A 229 -7.76 0.66 0.45
C HIS A 229 -7.29 -0.59 1.21
N LYS A 230 -7.08 -0.49 2.53
CA LYS A 230 -6.42 -1.52 3.34
C LYS A 230 -7.10 -2.89 3.21
N SER A 231 -8.42 -2.94 3.40
CA SER A 231 -9.19 -4.19 3.36
C SER A 231 -8.99 -4.93 2.03
N TRP A 232 -8.92 -4.19 0.92
CA TRP A 232 -8.72 -4.74 -0.41
C TRP A 232 -7.33 -5.35 -0.57
N PHE A 233 -6.28 -4.61 -0.19
CA PHE A 233 -4.91 -5.13 -0.26
C PHE A 233 -4.68 -6.33 0.66
N VAL A 234 -5.22 -6.32 1.88
CA VAL A 234 -5.11 -7.47 2.80
C VAL A 234 -5.67 -8.74 2.16
N ARG A 235 -6.83 -8.67 1.47
CA ARG A 235 -7.44 -9.83 0.82
C ARG A 235 -6.56 -10.41 -0.28
N GLU A 236 -5.92 -9.58 -1.10
CA GLU A 236 -5.05 -10.07 -2.17
C GLU A 236 -3.69 -10.56 -1.63
N LEU A 237 -3.08 -9.82 -0.70
CA LEU A 237 -1.80 -10.19 -0.11
C LEU A 237 -1.87 -11.51 0.67
N ARG A 238 -3.02 -11.82 1.31
CA ARG A 238 -3.24 -13.12 1.98
C ARG A 238 -3.18 -14.33 1.03
N LYS A 239 -3.29 -14.13 -0.28
CA LYS A 239 -3.19 -15.19 -1.29
C LYS A 239 -1.72 -15.54 -1.61
N ARG A 240 -0.76 -14.70 -1.21
CA ARG A 240 0.67 -14.88 -1.49
C ARG A 240 1.33 -15.84 -0.50
N ASP A 241 2.22 -16.67 -1.00
CA ASP A 241 2.98 -17.64 -0.20
C ASP A 241 4.38 -17.14 0.20
N ASP A 242 4.85 -16.07 -0.43
CA ASP A 242 6.21 -15.54 -0.34
C ASP A 242 6.40 -14.38 0.65
N ILE A 243 5.31 -13.99 1.32
CA ILE A 243 5.30 -12.91 2.30
C ILE A 243 4.78 -13.38 3.66
N LYS A 244 5.09 -12.59 4.68
CA LYS A 244 4.46 -12.62 5.99
C LYS A 244 3.80 -11.26 6.19
N LEU A 245 2.47 -11.24 6.24
CA LEU A 245 1.74 -10.04 6.64
C LEU A 245 1.96 -9.77 8.13
N ILE A 246 2.36 -8.55 8.44
CA ILE A 246 2.69 -8.11 9.80
C ILE A 246 1.62 -7.12 10.25
N GLU A 247 1.12 -7.33 11.46
CA GLU A 247 0.17 -6.42 12.12
C GLU A 247 0.84 -5.10 12.52
N MET A 248 0.10 -4.00 12.44
CA MET A 248 0.61 -2.65 12.76
C MET A 248 0.75 -2.40 14.28
N GLU A 249 -0.09 -3.06 15.08
CA GLU A 249 -0.21 -2.81 16.53
C GLU A 249 1.12 -2.82 17.32
N PRO A 250 2.06 -3.77 17.10
CA PRO A 250 3.33 -3.76 17.82
C PRO A 250 4.16 -2.49 17.61
N PHE A 251 4.13 -1.91 16.40
CA PHE A 251 4.88 -0.70 16.06
C PHE A 251 4.22 0.54 16.65
N LEU A 252 2.88 0.59 16.69
CA LEU A 252 2.13 1.66 17.36
C LEU A 252 2.47 1.72 18.86
N LYS A 253 2.56 0.56 19.52
CA LYS A 253 2.92 0.48 20.94
C LYS A 253 4.35 0.94 21.24
N ALA A 254 5.27 0.71 20.30
CA ALA A 254 6.68 1.05 20.49
C ALA A 254 6.87 2.58 20.50
N ILE A 255 6.23 3.31 19.59
CA ILE A 255 6.39 4.77 19.48
C ILE A 255 5.67 5.59 20.55
N GLU A 256 4.79 4.95 21.35
CA GLU A 256 4.14 5.57 22.50
C GLU A 256 4.99 5.53 23.78
N GLN A 257 6.04 4.71 23.79
CA GLN A 257 6.95 4.58 24.92
C GLN A 257 8.14 5.56 24.84
N GLU A 258 8.21 6.37 23.77
CA GLU A 258 9.22 7.41 23.49
C GLU A 258 8.75 8.83 23.79
#